data_AF-F4KP26-F1
#
_entry.id   AF-F4KP26-F1
#
_cell.length_a   1.000
_cell.length_b   1.000
_cell.length_c   1.000
_cell.angle_alpha   90.00
_cell.angle_beta   90.00
_cell.angle_gamma   90.00
#
_symmetry.space_group_name_H-M   'P 1'
#
loop_
_entity.id
_entity.type
_entity.pdbx_description
1 polymer ?
#
loop_
_entity_poly.entity_id
_entity_poly.type
_entity_poly.pdbx_seq_one_letter_code
_entity_poly.pdbx_strand_id
1 'polypeptide(L)'
;MRHIYLLVLHTLTGLLLLGVATLSAQESRITEVLAYHPAPGQFMGSEAMASQDVTTYADLLRKAQKRLVEEHTFLSLGGWGGYIVVRIQPALVNQPGQADFAILGNAFIGNAEPGIIYVSQDVNGNGLADDPWYRIRGSEDYRSNLDYTITYYKPKDPYNDPIAWSDSEGESGLIPRNKYHTTNSYYPLWEGDKVTFMGVLLPDCMKLDSASGQWQSEPYAYGYADNHPNDSSGSHIDIDSAVNAAGELVQLDRIDFLKVQTGVHQQNDVTGEVSTEFAGIRPLAKGSSIVSPTATPAVRLSYSDKQLQIESEVTGTLYLYNIDGQLILTHPLSVGSAKVALPAMGDCYIVLLRLEGGATTSHRICRQ
;
A
#
# COMPACT_ATOMS: atom_id res chain seq x y z
N MET A 1 51.37 42.92 30.24
CA MET A 1 50.00 42.87 29.68
C MET A 1 49.90 42.51 28.19
N ARG A 2 50.93 42.71 27.36
CA ARG A 2 50.89 42.40 25.91
C ARG A 2 51.14 40.92 25.53
N HIS A 3 51.72 40.11 26.42
CA HIS A 3 52.07 38.71 26.12
C HIS A 3 50.99 37.66 26.50
N ILE A 4 49.93 38.07 27.20
CA ILE A 4 48.83 37.15 27.58
C ILE A 4 47.73 37.12 26.50
N TYR A 5 47.59 38.19 25.70
CA TYR A 5 46.58 38.29 24.66
C TYR A 5 46.84 37.40 23.42
N LEU A 6 48.10 37.08 23.10
CA LEU A 6 48.42 36.24 21.93
C LEU A 6 48.17 34.74 22.17
N LEU A 7 48.28 34.26 23.42
CA LEU A 7 48.05 32.86 23.76
C LEU A 7 46.54 32.51 23.85
N VAL A 8 45.71 33.48 24.24
CA VAL A 8 44.25 33.31 24.31
C VAL A 8 43.60 33.35 22.92
N LEU A 9 44.19 34.08 21.96
CA LEU A 9 43.63 34.16 20.60
C LEU A 9 43.93 32.91 19.74
N HIS A 10 45.02 32.19 20.01
CA HIS A 10 45.36 30.93 19.31
C HIS A 10 44.66 29.70 19.89
N THR A 11 44.19 29.77 21.15
CA THR A 11 43.39 28.70 21.76
C THR A 11 41.90 28.81 21.41
N LEU A 12 41.38 30.02 21.17
CA LEU A 12 40.01 30.22 20.68
C LEU A 12 39.82 29.95 19.18
N THR A 13 40.87 30.06 18.37
CA THR A 13 40.79 29.72 16.94
C THR A 13 41.02 28.22 16.68
N GLY A 14 41.75 27.52 17.56
CA GLY A 14 41.90 26.06 17.51
C GLY A 14 40.66 25.28 17.98
N LEU A 15 39.84 25.84 18.89
CA LEU A 15 38.60 25.21 19.34
C LEU A 15 37.38 25.50 18.45
N LEU A 16 37.43 26.52 17.58
CA LEU A 16 36.34 26.79 16.63
C LEU A 16 36.38 25.88 15.38
N LEU A 17 37.48 25.15 15.16
CA LEU A 17 37.68 24.26 14.00
C LEU A 17 37.53 22.76 14.32
N LEU A 18 37.20 22.39 15.56
CA LEU A 18 37.01 21.00 16.01
C LEU A 18 35.55 20.64 16.32
N GLY A 19 34.60 21.55 16.03
CA GLY A 19 33.20 21.41 16.43
C GLY A 19 32.18 21.47 15.30
N VAL A 20 32.59 21.42 14.03
CA VAL A 20 31.64 21.10 12.95
C VAL A 20 31.55 19.57 12.89
N ALA A 21 30.95 18.98 13.93
CA ALA A 21 30.28 17.71 13.71
C ALA A 21 29.27 18.00 12.60
N THR A 22 29.53 17.50 11.40
CA THR A 22 28.49 17.37 10.38
C THR A 22 27.34 16.66 11.08
N LEU A 23 26.28 17.39 11.44
CA LEU A 23 24.99 16.75 11.69
C LEU A 23 24.67 16.08 10.36
N SER A 24 25.03 14.81 10.23
CA SER A 24 24.38 13.94 9.27
C SER A 24 22.91 14.04 9.64
N ALA A 25 22.10 14.65 8.77
CA ALA A 25 20.66 14.59 8.95
C ALA A 25 20.31 13.10 9.07
N GLN A 26 19.78 12.70 10.20
CA GLN A 26 19.41 11.32 10.43
C GLN A 26 18.35 10.95 9.38
N GLU A 27 18.57 9.90 8.60
CA GLU A 27 17.55 9.43 7.65
C GLU A 27 16.30 8.97 8.41
N SER A 28 15.14 9.27 7.83
CA SER A 28 13.84 8.82 8.33
C SER A 28 13.82 7.30 8.40
N ARG A 29 13.40 6.77 9.54
CA ARG A 29 13.26 5.33 9.76
C ARG A 29 12.11 5.05 10.69
N ILE A 30 11.62 3.82 10.66
CA ILE A 30 10.66 3.35 11.67
C ILE A 30 11.38 3.25 13.01
N THR A 31 10.79 3.83 14.05
CA THR A 31 11.35 3.80 15.41
C THR A 31 10.44 3.09 16.42
N GLU A 32 9.15 2.95 16.10
CA GLU A 32 8.17 2.41 17.03
C GLU A 32 7.04 1.69 16.29
N VAL A 33 6.61 0.54 16.81
CA VAL A 33 5.36 -0.13 16.45
C VAL A 33 4.29 0.31 17.44
N LEU A 34 3.38 1.15 16.98
CA LEU A 34 2.32 1.77 17.79
C LEU A 34 1.12 0.83 17.97
N ALA A 35 0.80 0.07 16.92
CA ALA A 35 -0.23 -0.96 16.96
C ALA A 35 0.12 -2.10 16.00
N TYR A 36 -0.25 -3.32 16.34
CA TYR A 36 -0.07 -4.48 15.47
C TYR A 36 -1.16 -5.51 15.73
N HIS A 37 -2.07 -5.65 14.78
CA HIS A 37 -3.21 -6.56 14.85
C HIS A 37 -3.20 -7.46 13.61
N PRO A 38 -2.38 -8.53 13.61
CA PRO A 38 -2.40 -9.50 12.52
C PRO A 38 -3.75 -10.22 12.49
N ALA A 39 -4.27 -10.48 11.30
CA ALA A 39 -5.50 -11.22 11.12
C ALA A 39 -5.27 -12.73 11.30
N PRO A 40 -6.32 -13.51 11.64
CA PRO A 40 -6.28 -14.96 11.58
C PRO A 40 -5.75 -15.47 10.24
N GLY A 41 -4.94 -16.53 10.29
CA GLY A 41 -4.21 -17.03 9.12
C GLY A 41 -3.15 -18.06 9.50
N GLN A 42 -2.54 -18.69 8.50
CA GLN A 42 -1.64 -19.82 8.66
C GLN A 42 -0.41 -19.51 9.53
N PHE A 43 0.07 -18.27 9.55
CA PHE A 43 1.24 -17.87 10.33
C PHE A 43 0.93 -17.46 11.78
N MET A 44 -0.35 -17.46 12.20
CA MET A 44 -0.72 -17.07 13.56
C MET A 44 -0.25 -18.11 14.60
N GLY A 45 0.50 -17.66 15.59
CA GLY A 45 1.24 -18.50 16.53
C GLY A 45 2.69 -18.77 16.14
N SER A 46 3.20 -18.11 15.09
CA SER A 46 4.60 -18.23 14.64
C SER A 46 5.42 -16.96 14.91
N GLU A 47 6.73 -17.07 14.70
CA GLU A 47 7.64 -15.92 14.74
C GLU A 47 7.34 -14.88 13.66
N ALA A 48 6.89 -15.29 12.47
CA ALA A 48 6.60 -14.38 11.36
C ALA A 48 5.53 -13.34 11.72
N MET A 49 4.56 -13.72 12.56
CA MET A 49 3.54 -12.83 13.11
C MET A 49 3.87 -12.32 14.53
N ALA A 50 5.11 -12.46 15.00
CA ALA A 50 5.53 -12.16 16.37
C ALA A 50 4.65 -12.79 17.49
N SER A 51 3.89 -13.84 17.17
CA SER A 51 2.80 -14.36 18.00
C SER A 51 3.09 -15.72 18.62
N GLN A 52 4.27 -16.30 18.36
CA GLN A 52 4.74 -17.49 19.05
C GLN A 52 4.80 -17.23 20.57
N ASP A 53 4.20 -18.13 21.35
CA ASP A 53 4.11 -18.05 22.81
C ASP A 53 3.53 -16.73 23.34
N VAL A 54 2.64 -16.08 22.58
CA VAL A 54 1.96 -14.84 22.99
C VAL A 54 0.58 -15.15 23.55
N THR A 55 0.29 -14.60 24.74
CA THR A 55 -1.02 -14.71 25.40
C THR A 55 -1.65 -13.35 25.71
N THR A 56 -0.94 -12.24 25.48
CA THR A 56 -1.44 -10.88 25.70
C THR A 56 -1.04 -9.96 24.56
N TYR A 57 -1.87 -8.96 24.26
CA TYR A 57 -1.56 -7.94 23.25
C TYR A 57 -0.29 -7.15 23.56
N ALA A 58 -0.02 -6.86 24.84
CA ALA A 58 1.20 -6.15 25.24
C ALA A 58 2.48 -6.94 24.90
N ASP A 59 2.46 -8.27 25.07
CA ASP A 59 3.59 -9.11 24.67
C ASP A 59 3.74 -9.19 23.14
N LEU A 60 2.62 -9.26 22.41
CA LEU A 60 2.62 -9.18 20.94
C LEU A 60 3.32 -7.91 20.46
N LEU A 61 2.90 -6.74 20.97
CA LEU A 61 3.42 -5.45 20.53
C LEU A 61 4.92 -5.32 20.84
N ARG A 62 5.36 -5.81 21.99
CA ARG A 62 6.78 -5.87 22.37
C ARG A 62 7.59 -6.77 21.41
N LYS A 63 7.07 -7.93 21.04
CA LYS A 63 7.75 -8.84 20.09
C LYS A 63 7.76 -8.25 18.68
N ALA A 64 6.68 -7.60 18.26
CA ALA A 64 6.60 -6.89 16.98
C ALA A 64 7.62 -5.74 16.89
N GLN A 65 7.72 -4.91 17.95
CA GLN A 65 8.74 -3.88 18.09
C GLN A 65 10.15 -4.46 17.90
N LYS A 66 10.47 -5.55 18.62
CA LYS A 66 11.77 -6.20 18.53
C LYS A 66 12.07 -6.68 17.11
N ARG A 67 11.14 -7.41 16.49
CA ARG A 67 11.34 -7.97 15.15
C ARG A 67 11.51 -6.89 14.08
N LEU A 68 10.60 -5.93 14.02
CA LEU A 68 10.61 -4.93 12.95
C LEU A 68 11.71 -3.87 13.16
N VAL A 69 11.87 -3.37 14.38
CA VAL A 69 12.70 -2.19 14.66
C VAL A 69 14.11 -2.54 15.09
N GLU A 70 14.28 -3.58 15.92
CA GLU A 70 15.60 -3.94 16.45
C GLU A 70 16.31 -4.99 15.59
N GLU A 71 15.56 -5.96 15.04
CA GLU A 71 16.10 -7.04 14.22
C GLU A 71 16.01 -6.76 12.72
N HIS A 72 15.28 -5.72 12.31
CA HIS A 72 15.07 -5.33 10.91
C HIS A 72 14.56 -6.49 10.03
N THR A 73 13.65 -7.29 10.58
CA THR A 73 12.97 -8.37 9.86
C THR A 73 11.51 -8.01 9.60
N PHE A 74 10.86 -8.78 8.73
CA PHE A 74 9.47 -8.55 8.38
C PHE A 74 8.51 -9.07 9.46
N LEU A 75 7.29 -8.54 9.41
CA LEU A 75 6.12 -9.04 10.12
C LEU A 75 5.01 -9.36 9.14
N SER A 76 4.46 -10.57 9.27
CA SER A 76 3.25 -10.97 8.55
C SER A 76 2.04 -10.28 9.15
N LEU A 77 1.19 -9.72 8.29
CA LEU A 77 -0.08 -9.13 8.70
C LEU A 77 -1.21 -10.16 8.73
N GLY A 78 -0.97 -11.37 8.19
CA GLY A 78 -1.97 -12.41 8.05
C GLY A 78 -3.02 -12.10 6.99
N GLY A 79 -4.16 -12.79 7.09
CA GLY A 79 -5.27 -12.64 6.15
C GLY A 79 -5.84 -11.21 6.07
N TRP A 80 -6.88 -11.05 5.25
CA TRP A 80 -7.44 -9.73 4.97
C TRP A 80 -7.75 -8.93 6.25
N GLY A 81 -7.37 -7.66 6.22
CA GLY A 81 -7.69 -6.69 7.27
C GLY A 81 -6.64 -6.58 8.39
N GLY A 82 -5.76 -7.57 8.54
CA GLY A 82 -4.66 -7.52 9.50
C GLY A 82 -3.72 -6.35 9.20
N TYR A 83 -3.23 -5.67 10.23
CA TYR A 83 -2.52 -4.40 10.04
C TYR A 83 -1.44 -4.11 11.09
N ILE A 84 -0.56 -3.18 10.73
CA ILE A 84 0.44 -2.57 11.61
C ILE A 84 0.40 -1.04 11.48
N VAL A 85 0.65 -0.34 12.58
CA VAL A 85 0.82 1.11 12.66
C VAL A 85 2.19 1.42 13.25
N VAL A 86 2.96 2.26 12.60
CA VAL A 86 4.34 2.57 12.99
C VAL A 86 4.61 4.08 13.02
N ARG A 87 5.55 4.48 13.88
CA ARG A 87 6.12 5.83 13.91
C ARG A 87 7.35 5.91 13.03
N ILE A 88 7.49 7.00 12.29
CA ILE A 88 8.68 7.34 11.51
C ILE A 88 9.40 8.52 12.17
N GLN A 89 10.69 8.37 12.46
CA GLN A 89 11.49 9.45 13.06
C GLN A 89 12.94 9.52 12.53
N PRO A 90 13.42 10.70 12.08
CA PRO A 90 12.62 11.92 11.86
C PRO A 90 11.53 11.70 10.81
N ALA A 91 10.48 12.50 10.84
CA ALA A 91 9.36 12.44 9.90
C ALA A 91 9.86 12.41 8.44
N LEU A 92 9.19 11.63 7.60
CA LEU A 92 9.58 11.48 6.20
C LEU A 92 8.97 12.59 5.37
N VAL A 93 9.83 13.46 4.83
CA VAL A 93 9.43 14.66 4.07
C VAL A 93 8.91 14.27 2.69
N ASN A 94 7.77 14.82 2.29
CA ASN A 94 7.22 14.68 0.95
C ASN A 94 8.10 15.41 -0.09
N GLN A 95 8.30 14.78 -1.24
CA GLN A 95 9.05 15.24 -2.39
C GLN A 95 8.10 15.39 -3.58
N PRO A 96 7.48 16.57 -3.74
CA PRO A 96 6.40 16.73 -4.71
C PRO A 96 6.75 16.25 -6.12
N GLY A 97 5.83 15.49 -6.71
CA GLY A 97 5.92 14.90 -8.05
C GLY A 97 6.96 13.81 -8.22
N GLN A 98 7.47 13.22 -7.13
CA GLN A 98 8.52 12.20 -7.11
C GLN A 98 8.17 11.08 -6.13
N ALA A 99 8.90 9.97 -6.22
CA ALA A 99 8.79 8.91 -5.21
C ALA A 99 9.52 9.30 -3.92
N ASP A 100 8.88 9.04 -2.78
CA ASP A 100 9.34 9.44 -1.45
C ASP A 100 10.08 8.33 -0.71
N PHE A 101 9.52 7.12 -0.76
CA PHE A 101 10.09 5.95 -0.09
C PHE A 101 9.78 4.67 -0.85
N ALA A 102 10.65 3.68 -0.73
CA ALA A 102 10.31 2.30 -1.06
C ALA A 102 9.66 1.67 0.18
N ILE A 103 8.50 1.03 -0.01
CA ILE A 103 7.90 0.19 1.02
C ILE A 103 8.47 -1.22 0.89
N LEU A 104 8.94 -1.79 2.00
CA LEU A 104 9.68 -3.03 2.01
C LEU A 104 8.78 -4.19 2.46
N GLY A 105 8.90 -5.32 1.77
CA GLY A 105 8.25 -6.59 2.10
C GLY A 105 9.12 -7.78 1.68
N ASN A 106 8.49 -8.90 1.32
CA ASN A 106 9.17 -10.08 0.79
C ASN A 106 8.76 -10.41 -0.66
N ALA A 107 7.90 -9.60 -1.27
CA ALA A 107 7.38 -9.81 -2.62
C ALA A 107 8.47 -10.06 -3.67
N PHE A 108 8.18 -11.01 -4.55
CA PHE A 108 8.93 -11.25 -5.78
C PHE A 108 7.96 -11.49 -6.94
N ILE A 109 8.47 -11.56 -8.18
CA ILE A 109 7.64 -11.78 -9.36
C ILE A 109 6.89 -13.12 -9.22
N GLY A 110 5.56 -13.06 -9.23
CA GLY A 110 4.69 -14.23 -9.02
C GLY A 110 4.30 -14.49 -7.56
N ASN A 111 4.73 -13.63 -6.62
CA ASN A 111 4.37 -13.68 -5.20
C ASN A 111 4.17 -12.26 -4.65
N ALA A 112 3.24 -11.52 -5.24
CA ALA A 112 2.74 -10.25 -4.68
C ALA A 112 1.65 -10.53 -3.61
N GLU A 113 1.70 -9.85 -2.47
CA GLU A 113 0.70 -9.92 -1.40
C GLU A 113 0.23 -8.50 -1.02
N PRO A 114 -0.48 -7.81 -1.93
CA PRO A 114 -0.64 -6.36 -1.87
C PRO A 114 -1.33 -5.85 -0.60
N GLY A 115 -0.64 -4.94 0.09
CA GLY A 115 -1.14 -4.25 1.28
C GLY A 115 -1.57 -2.81 0.99
N ILE A 116 -2.65 -2.38 1.63
CA ILE A 116 -3.13 -0.99 1.62
C ILE A 116 -2.23 -0.14 2.52
N ILE A 117 -1.85 1.03 2.02
CA ILE A 117 -1.01 1.98 2.75
C ILE A 117 -1.87 3.17 3.20
N TYR A 118 -1.77 3.52 4.46
CA TYR A 118 -2.28 4.78 4.99
C TYR A 118 -1.15 5.56 5.64
N VAL A 119 -1.20 6.88 5.52
CA VAL A 119 -0.21 7.81 6.05
C VAL A 119 -0.89 8.89 6.89
N SER A 120 -0.19 9.38 7.91
CA SER A 120 -0.64 10.50 8.73
C SER A 120 0.52 11.43 9.05
N GLN A 121 0.22 12.73 9.04
CA GLN A 121 1.11 13.78 9.53
C GLN A 121 0.72 14.12 10.98
N ASP A 122 1.70 14.30 11.86
CA ASP A 122 1.50 14.84 13.22
C ASP A 122 1.32 16.36 13.10
N VAL A 123 0.09 16.78 12.85
CA VAL A 123 -0.28 18.19 12.63
C VAL A 123 -0.32 18.93 13.97
N ASN A 124 -0.77 18.25 15.02
CA ASN A 124 -0.94 18.85 16.33
C ASN A 124 0.35 18.84 17.18
N GLY A 125 1.35 18.03 16.79
CA GLY A 125 2.68 17.97 17.39
C GLY A 125 2.75 17.22 18.72
N ASN A 126 1.74 16.41 19.05
CA ASN A 126 1.67 15.66 20.31
C ASN A 126 2.45 14.33 20.25
N GLY A 127 2.95 13.94 19.07
CA GLY A 127 3.63 12.69 18.86
C GLY A 127 2.71 11.48 18.93
N LEU A 128 1.40 11.59 18.75
CA LEU A 128 0.44 10.49 18.76
C LEU A 128 -0.17 10.31 17.36
N ALA A 129 -0.52 9.07 17.04
CA ALA A 129 -1.16 8.71 15.78
C ALA A 129 -2.68 9.02 15.80
N ASP A 130 -3.05 10.23 16.25
CA ASP A 130 -4.45 10.67 16.46
C ASP A 130 -4.92 11.79 15.50
N ASP A 131 -4.05 12.22 14.60
CA ASP A 131 -4.38 13.11 13.49
C ASP A 131 -5.05 12.36 12.31
N PRO A 132 -5.60 13.07 11.30
CA PRO A 132 -6.27 12.46 10.17
C PRO A 132 -5.39 11.51 9.34
N TRP A 133 -5.94 10.34 9.02
CA TRP A 133 -5.32 9.33 8.18
C TRP A 133 -5.77 9.42 6.72
N TYR A 134 -4.82 9.29 5.80
CA TYR A 134 -5.04 9.34 4.37
C TYR A 134 -4.52 8.08 3.71
N ARG A 135 -5.29 7.49 2.80
CA ARG A 135 -4.87 6.29 2.08
C ARG A 135 -4.02 6.68 0.89
N ILE A 136 -2.99 5.92 0.55
CA ILE A 136 -2.32 6.06 -0.75
C ILE A 136 -3.22 5.42 -1.83
N ARG A 137 -3.60 6.22 -2.83
CA ARG A 137 -4.33 5.73 -4.01
C ARG A 137 -3.44 4.74 -4.78
N GLY A 138 -3.97 3.55 -5.05
CA GLY A 138 -3.30 2.54 -5.85
C GLY A 138 -4.00 2.29 -7.18
N SER A 139 -3.37 1.48 -8.02
CA SER A 139 -3.83 1.25 -9.40
C SER A 139 -5.15 0.49 -9.53
N GLU A 140 -5.67 -0.08 -8.44
CA GLU A 140 -6.89 -0.92 -8.44
C GLU A 140 -8.05 -0.28 -7.70
N ASP A 141 -7.91 0.95 -7.21
CA ASP A 141 -8.93 1.66 -6.44
C ASP A 141 -10.31 1.63 -7.12
N TYR A 142 -10.35 1.82 -8.44
CA TYR A 142 -11.59 1.91 -9.23
C TYR A 142 -12.44 0.64 -9.25
N ARG A 143 -11.84 -0.50 -8.89
CA ARG A 143 -12.51 -1.81 -8.84
C ARG A 143 -12.40 -2.48 -7.48
N SER A 144 -11.96 -1.73 -6.48
CA SER A 144 -11.86 -2.17 -5.09
C SER A 144 -13.12 -1.79 -4.32
N ASN A 145 -13.49 -2.57 -3.30
CA ASN A 145 -14.49 -2.13 -2.32
C ASN A 145 -13.77 -1.32 -1.24
N LEU A 146 -14.05 -0.01 -1.18
CA LEU A 146 -13.34 0.91 -0.28
C LEU A 146 -13.89 0.91 1.16
N ASP A 147 -15.02 0.25 1.41
CA ASP A 147 -15.69 0.18 2.71
C ASP A 147 -16.13 -1.26 3.01
N TYR A 148 -15.14 -2.16 3.14
CA TYR A 148 -15.35 -3.56 3.41
C TYR A 148 -15.07 -3.89 4.88
N THR A 149 -15.85 -4.81 5.43
CA THR A 149 -15.67 -5.33 6.79
C THR A 149 -15.66 -6.85 6.78
N ILE A 150 -14.72 -7.47 7.48
CA ILE A 150 -14.73 -8.91 7.74
C ILE A 150 -14.71 -9.19 9.24
N THR A 151 -15.42 -10.23 9.67
CA THR A 151 -15.34 -10.77 11.02
C THR A 151 -14.86 -12.20 10.98
N TYR A 152 -13.80 -12.51 11.72
CA TYR A 152 -13.31 -13.87 11.94
C TYR A 152 -13.79 -14.38 13.30
N TYR A 153 -14.14 -15.66 13.36
CA TYR A 153 -14.67 -16.30 14.55
C TYR A 153 -13.68 -17.29 15.14
N LYS A 154 -13.52 -17.24 16.46
CA LYS A 154 -12.67 -18.16 17.19
C LYS A 154 -13.18 -19.59 17.01
N PRO A 155 -12.36 -20.51 16.50
CA PRO A 155 -12.75 -21.91 16.39
C PRO A 155 -12.82 -22.57 17.76
N LYS A 156 -13.49 -23.74 17.83
CA LYS A 156 -13.56 -24.52 19.07
C LYS A 156 -12.17 -25.01 19.49
N ASP A 157 -11.37 -25.48 18.53
CA ASP A 157 -9.96 -25.79 18.72
C ASP A 157 -9.08 -24.98 17.74
N PRO A 158 -8.44 -23.89 18.19
CA PRO A 158 -7.54 -23.08 17.37
C PRO A 158 -6.44 -23.90 16.68
N TYR A 159 -5.99 -25.00 17.26
CA TYR A 159 -4.88 -25.76 16.70
C TYR A 159 -5.30 -26.77 15.63
N ASN A 160 -6.59 -27.08 15.52
CA ASN A 160 -7.08 -28.18 14.68
C ASN A 160 -8.26 -27.83 13.77
N ASP A 161 -9.06 -26.83 14.14
CA ASP A 161 -10.27 -26.47 13.40
C ASP A 161 -10.01 -25.29 12.43
N PRO A 162 -10.77 -25.19 11.32
CA PRO A 162 -10.71 -24.03 10.42
C PRO A 162 -11.28 -22.77 11.08
N ILE A 163 -10.84 -21.59 10.62
CA ILE A 163 -11.38 -20.30 11.08
C ILE A 163 -12.58 -19.92 10.23
N ALA A 164 -13.74 -19.72 10.84
CA ALA A 164 -14.90 -19.18 10.11
C ALA A 164 -14.81 -17.67 9.95
N TRP A 165 -15.34 -17.15 8.86
CA TRP A 165 -15.48 -15.71 8.63
C TRP A 165 -16.80 -15.35 7.96
N SER A 166 -17.24 -14.11 8.14
CA SER A 166 -18.37 -13.49 7.43
C SER A 166 -18.06 -12.02 7.15
N ASP A 167 -18.60 -11.47 6.07
CA ASP A 167 -18.28 -10.10 5.64
C ASP A 167 -19.49 -9.17 5.48
N SER A 168 -19.22 -7.92 5.09
CA SER A 168 -20.22 -6.87 4.83
C SER A 168 -20.99 -7.06 3.52
N GLU A 169 -20.53 -7.91 2.62
CA GLU A 169 -21.20 -8.23 1.35
C GLU A 169 -22.23 -9.37 1.51
N GLY A 170 -22.29 -9.97 2.71
CA GLY A 170 -23.20 -11.07 3.04
C GLY A 170 -22.61 -12.44 2.74
N GLU A 171 -21.32 -12.51 2.38
CA GLU A 171 -20.62 -13.76 2.14
C GLU A 171 -20.00 -14.31 3.43
N SER A 172 -19.68 -15.61 3.40
CA SER A 172 -19.04 -16.29 4.51
C SER A 172 -18.21 -17.47 4.02
N GLY A 173 -17.22 -17.87 4.81
CA GLY A 173 -16.33 -18.95 4.43
C GLY A 173 -15.44 -19.43 5.57
N LEU A 174 -14.42 -20.20 5.20
CA LEU A 174 -13.46 -20.80 6.11
C LEU A 174 -12.03 -20.49 5.67
N ILE A 175 -11.12 -20.26 6.61
CA ILE A 175 -9.68 -20.42 6.44
C ILE A 175 -9.34 -21.87 6.82
N PRO A 176 -9.04 -22.74 5.84
CA PRO A 176 -8.78 -24.15 6.11
C PRO A 176 -7.41 -24.35 6.75
N ARG A 177 -7.27 -25.43 7.54
CA ARG A 177 -5.97 -25.90 8.00
C ARG A 177 -5.15 -26.40 6.80
N ASN A 178 -3.86 -26.10 6.77
CA ASN A 178 -2.95 -26.65 5.78
C ASN A 178 -1.92 -27.62 6.38
N LYS A 179 -1.22 -28.34 5.50
CA LYS A 179 -0.23 -29.37 5.87
C LYS A 179 1.14 -28.83 6.29
N TYR A 180 1.36 -27.51 6.16
CA TYR A 180 2.65 -26.86 6.40
C TYR A 180 2.72 -26.23 7.80
N HIS A 181 1.65 -25.57 8.23
CA HIS A 181 1.58 -24.83 9.50
C HIS A 181 0.74 -25.57 10.54
N THR A 182 1.09 -26.83 10.81
CA THR A 182 0.24 -27.75 11.59
C THR A 182 0.19 -27.46 13.09
N THR A 183 1.19 -26.76 13.64
CA THR A 183 1.28 -26.43 15.08
C THR A 183 0.79 -25.03 15.41
N ASN A 184 0.49 -24.22 14.39
CA ASN A 184 0.07 -22.82 14.54
C ASN A 184 -1.39 -22.74 15.02
N SER A 185 -1.71 -21.73 15.82
CA SER A 185 -3.05 -21.57 16.40
C SER A 185 -4.07 -21.02 15.42
N TYR A 186 -3.65 -20.45 14.28
CA TYR A 186 -4.45 -19.80 13.23
C TYR A 186 -5.34 -18.64 13.68
N TYR A 187 -5.65 -18.54 14.97
CA TYR A 187 -6.43 -17.50 15.62
C TYR A 187 -5.58 -16.86 16.73
N PRO A 188 -5.64 -15.53 16.90
CA PRO A 188 -4.93 -14.82 17.94
C PRO A 188 -5.50 -15.19 19.32
N LEU A 189 -4.69 -15.86 20.16
CA LEU A 189 -5.17 -16.42 21.43
C LEU A 189 -5.50 -15.37 22.50
N TRP A 190 -5.02 -14.15 22.32
CA TRP A 190 -5.33 -13.00 23.18
C TRP A 190 -6.66 -12.32 22.82
N GLU A 191 -7.27 -12.65 21.69
CA GLU A 191 -8.57 -12.11 21.28
C GLU A 191 -9.74 -12.90 21.88
N GLY A 192 -10.91 -12.26 21.89
CA GLY A 192 -12.17 -12.88 22.29
C GLY A 192 -12.71 -13.87 21.24
N ASP A 193 -14.02 -14.13 21.30
CA ASP A 193 -14.67 -15.11 20.43
C ASP A 193 -14.75 -14.68 18.95
N LYS A 194 -14.49 -13.41 18.66
CA LYS A 194 -14.40 -12.87 17.29
C LYS A 194 -13.48 -11.67 17.23
N VAL A 195 -12.95 -11.40 16.04
CA VAL A 195 -12.19 -10.19 15.70
C VAL A 195 -12.72 -9.62 14.37
N THR A 196 -12.89 -8.31 14.29
CA THR A 196 -13.45 -7.62 13.13
C THR A 196 -12.47 -6.59 12.59
N PHE A 197 -12.28 -6.58 11.28
CA PHE A 197 -11.43 -5.62 10.58
C PHE A 197 -12.25 -4.84 9.55
N MET A 198 -11.85 -3.59 9.30
CA MET A 198 -12.44 -2.71 8.29
C MET A 198 -11.33 -2.12 7.40
N GLY A 199 -11.64 -1.85 6.14
CA GLY A 199 -10.66 -1.31 5.19
C GLY A 199 -11.06 -1.50 3.74
N VAL A 200 -10.05 -1.51 2.87
CA VAL A 200 -10.22 -1.70 1.42
C VAL A 200 -10.03 -3.16 1.05
N LEU A 201 -11.00 -3.73 0.33
CA LEU A 201 -10.88 -5.01 -0.33
C LEU A 201 -10.44 -4.80 -1.79
N LEU A 202 -9.19 -5.18 -2.06
CA LEU A 202 -8.63 -5.24 -3.40
C LEU A 202 -9.19 -6.43 -4.17
N PRO A 203 -9.16 -6.38 -5.51
CA PRO A 203 -9.44 -7.56 -6.32
C PRO A 203 -8.47 -8.71 -6.01
N ASP A 204 -8.81 -9.89 -6.49
CA ASP A 204 -7.94 -11.07 -6.43
C ASP A 204 -6.68 -10.89 -7.28
N CYS A 205 -5.52 -11.25 -6.71
CA CYS A 205 -4.23 -11.18 -7.39
C CYS A 205 -3.65 -12.55 -7.78
N MET A 206 -4.03 -13.64 -7.09
CA MET A 206 -3.57 -15.00 -7.37
C MET A 206 -4.30 -15.60 -8.56
N LYS A 207 -3.53 -16.25 -9.44
CA LYS A 207 -4.01 -16.99 -10.61
C LYS A 207 -3.27 -18.32 -10.71
N LEU A 208 -4.00 -19.35 -11.14
CA LEU A 208 -3.39 -20.63 -11.50
C LEU A 208 -2.81 -20.52 -12.90
N ASP A 209 -1.49 -20.61 -13.02
CA ASP A 209 -0.83 -20.70 -14.31
C ASP A 209 -1.14 -22.06 -14.94
N SER A 210 -1.91 -22.03 -16.03
CA SER A 210 -2.41 -23.25 -16.68
C SER A 210 -1.33 -24.12 -17.33
N ALA A 211 -0.14 -23.58 -17.60
CA ALA A 211 0.95 -24.31 -18.25
C ALA A 211 1.83 -25.07 -17.25
N SER A 212 2.11 -24.44 -16.10
CA SER A 212 2.94 -24.98 -15.02
C SER A 212 2.13 -25.65 -13.92
N GLY A 213 0.83 -25.34 -13.80
CA GLY A 213 -0.03 -25.77 -12.70
C GLY A 213 0.31 -25.10 -11.37
N GLN A 214 1.08 -24.01 -11.38
CA GLN A 214 1.49 -23.29 -10.18
C GLN A 214 0.62 -22.06 -9.95
N TRP A 215 0.31 -21.76 -8.68
CA TRP A 215 -0.29 -20.49 -8.30
C TRP A 215 0.76 -19.39 -8.35
N GLN A 216 0.40 -18.26 -8.93
CA GLN A 216 1.20 -17.05 -8.97
C GLN A 216 0.31 -15.87 -8.63
N SER A 217 0.80 -14.94 -7.81
CA SER A 217 0.15 -13.64 -7.65
C SER A 217 0.89 -12.58 -8.45
N GLU A 218 0.15 -11.96 -9.36
CA GLU A 218 0.65 -10.86 -10.18
C GLU A 218 0.61 -9.55 -9.39
N PRO A 219 1.64 -8.71 -9.49
CA PRO A 219 1.66 -7.43 -8.79
C PRO A 219 0.71 -6.43 -9.46
N TYR A 220 0.08 -5.58 -8.65
CA TYR A 220 -0.60 -4.37 -9.12
C TYR A 220 0.40 -3.32 -9.58
N ALA A 221 -0.02 -2.34 -10.37
CA ALA A 221 0.93 -1.43 -11.00
C ALA A 221 1.67 -0.53 -10.01
N TYR A 222 0.99 0.01 -8.98
CA TYR A 222 1.59 0.90 -7.97
C TYR A 222 0.67 1.09 -6.75
N GLY A 223 1.22 1.67 -5.67
CA GLY A 223 0.45 2.20 -4.52
C GLY A 223 0.17 1.19 -3.40
N TYR A 224 0.84 0.04 -3.41
CA TYR A 224 0.59 -1.05 -2.45
C TYR A 224 1.89 -1.54 -1.81
N ALA A 225 1.80 -1.93 -0.54
CA ALA A 225 2.86 -2.63 0.19
C ALA A 225 2.99 -4.06 -0.33
N ASP A 226 4.18 -4.66 -0.18
CA ASP A 226 4.44 -6.07 -0.49
C ASP A 226 3.90 -6.52 -1.86
N ASN A 227 4.02 -5.61 -2.82
CA ASN A 227 3.42 -5.75 -4.14
C ASN A 227 4.51 -6.04 -5.19
N HIS A 228 5.65 -5.36 -5.11
CA HIS A 228 6.79 -5.55 -6.01
C HIS A 228 8.07 -5.84 -5.21
N PRO A 229 9.10 -6.43 -5.84
CA PRO A 229 10.43 -6.52 -5.26
C PRO A 229 10.93 -5.18 -4.69
N ASN A 230 11.62 -5.24 -3.55
CA ASN A 230 12.09 -4.06 -2.80
C ASN A 230 13.07 -3.14 -3.57
N ASP A 231 13.69 -3.65 -4.63
CA ASP A 231 14.59 -2.93 -5.53
C ASP A 231 13.93 -2.47 -6.85
N SER A 232 12.66 -2.86 -7.06
CA SER A 232 11.85 -2.41 -8.19
C SER A 232 11.22 -1.04 -7.89
N SER A 233 11.12 -0.21 -8.92
CA SER A 233 10.37 1.05 -8.86
C SER A 233 8.88 0.86 -8.55
N GLY A 234 8.32 -0.35 -8.71
CA GLY A 234 6.96 -0.66 -8.29
C GLY A 234 6.75 -0.71 -6.76
N SER A 235 7.83 -0.79 -5.98
CA SER A 235 7.81 -0.66 -4.51
C SER A 235 7.84 0.80 -4.04
N HIS A 236 8.04 1.75 -4.97
CA HIS A 236 8.13 3.16 -4.65
C HIS A 236 6.74 3.75 -4.39
N ILE A 237 6.64 4.54 -3.33
CA ILE A 237 5.42 5.21 -2.89
C ILE A 237 5.62 6.72 -3.01
N ASP A 238 4.58 7.39 -3.51
CA ASP A 238 4.48 8.83 -3.67
C ASP A 238 3.39 9.34 -2.71
N ILE A 239 3.78 10.20 -1.77
CA ILE A 239 2.90 10.80 -0.76
C ILE A 239 1.88 11.75 -1.40
N ASP A 240 2.17 12.33 -2.57
CA ASP A 240 1.19 13.14 -3.32
C ASP A 240 -0.02 12.31 -3.79
N SER A 241 0.06 10.98 -3.73
CA SER A 241 -1.05 10.07 -4.02
C SER A 241 -1.97 9.83 -2.81
N ALA A 242 -1.75 10.51 -1.68
CA ALA A 242 -2.62 10.44 -0.52
C ALA A 242 -4.03 11.00 -0.82
N VAL A 243 -5.06 10.24 -0.43
CA VAL A 243 -6.48 10.61 -0.58
C VAL A 243 -7.23 10.54 0.74
N ASN A 244 -8.20 11.45 0.90
CA ASN A 244 -9.16 11.40 2.00
C ASN A 244 -10.24 10.33 1.77
N ALA A 245 -11.19 10.20 2.72
CA ALA A 245 -12.29 9.25 2.64
C ALA A 245 -13.23 9.48 1.43
N ALA A 246 -13.29 10.70 0.88
CA ALA A 246 -14.04 11.02 -0.33
C ALA A 246 -13.26 10.70 -1.62
N GLY A 247 -12.01 10.25 -1.51
CA GLY A 247 -11.13 10.02 -2.67
C GLY A 247 -10.51 11.29 -3.23
N GLU A 248 -10.55 12.41 -2.51
CA GLU A 248 -9.91 13.66 -2.94
C GLU A 248 -8.44 13.65 -2.52
N LEU A 249 -7.56 14.16 -3.38
CA LEU A 249 -6.13 14.26 -3.08
C LEU A 249 -5.88 15.22 -1.92
N VAL A 250 -4.95 14.83 -1.05
CA VAL A 250 -4.52 15.62 0.09
C VAL A 250 -3.03 15.87 0.00
N GLN A 251 -2.66 17.14 0.08
CA GLN A 251 -1.26 17.56 0.13
C GLN A 251 -0.76 17.44 1.57
N LEU A 252 0.30 16.65 1.75
CA LEU A 252 1.01 16.48 3.02
C LEU A 252 2.44 16.98 2.86
N ASP A 253 2.97 17.70 3.85
CA ASP A 253 4.38 18.15 3.81
C ASP A 253 5.33 17.00 4.19
N ARG A 254 4.85 16.07 5.01
CA ARG A 254 5.59 14.92 5.52
C ARG A 254 4.63 13.87 6.07
N ILE A 255 5.17 12.71 6.43
CA ILE A 255 4.47 11.67 7.19
C ILE A 255 5.24 11.35 8.46
N ASP A 256 4.51 11.29 9.57
CA ASP A 256 5.04 10.95 10.90
C ASP A 256 4.62 9.52 11.29
N PHE A 257 3.52 9.03 10.70
CA PHE A 257 2.97 7.71 10.92
C PHE A 257 2.60 7.01 9.61
N LEU A 258 2.72 5.69 9.63
CA LEU A 258 2.37 4.80 8.52
C LEU A 258 1.55 3.63 9.07
N LYS A 259 0.49 3.26 8.34
CA LYS A 259 -0.27 2.03 8.56
C LYS A 259 -0.22 1.20 7.30
N VAL A 260 0.02 -0.09 7.45
CA VAL A 260 -0.07 -1.08 6.37
C VAL A 260 -1.09 -2.13 6.76
N GLN A 261 -1.95 -2.53 5.83
CA GLN A 261 -3.04 -3.49 6.05
C GLN A 261 -3.14 -4.48 4.89
N THR A 262 -3.29 -5.79 5.16
CA THR A 262 -3.54 -6.79 4.11
C THR A 262 -4.80 -6.43 3.32
N GLY A 263 -4.66 -6.22 2.00
CA GLY A 263 -5.74 -5.69 1.15
C GLY A 263 -6.49 -6.75 0.34
N VAL A 264 -5.94 -7.95 0.16
CA VAL A 264 -6.55 -9.02 -0.66
C VAL A 264 -7.15 -10.10 0.25
N HIS A 265 -8.40 -10.49 -0.02
CA HIS A 265 -9.05 -11.62 0.65
C HIS A 265 -9.12 -12.82 -0.29
N GLN A 266 -8.00 -13.52 -0.43
CA GLN A 266 -7.89 -14.69 -1.30
C GLN A 266 -7.03 -15.77 -0.64
N GLN A 267 -7.32 -17.03 -0.97
CA GLN A 267 -6.55 -18.18 -0.49
C GLN A 267 -6.56 -19.32 -1.51
N ASN A 268 -5.57 -20.20 -1.45
CA ASN A 268 -5.57 -21.46 -2.20
C ASN A 268 -5.00 -22.62 -1.37
N ASP A 269 -5.24 -23.86 -1.82
CA ASP A 269 -4.87 -25.08 -1.09
C ASP A 269 -3.36 -25.34 -1.01
N VAL A 270 -2.54 -24.62 -1.78
CA VAL A 270 -1.09 -24.84 -1.87
C VAL A 270 -0.34 -23.86 -0.99
N THR A 271 -0.59 -22.56 -1.16
CA THR A 271 0.15 -21.49 -0.47
C THR A 271 -0.61 -20.89 0.72
N GLY A 272 -1.88 -21.25 0.91
CA GLY A 272 -2.73 -20.66 1.94
C GLY A 272 -3.27 -19.29 1.53
N GLU A 273 -3.58 -18.47 2.52
CA GLU A 273 -4.11 -17.12 2.35
C GLU A 273 -3.03 -16.11 1.90
N VAL A 274 -3.46 -15.08 1.16
CA VAL A 274 -2.63 -13.89 0.91
C VAL A 274 -2.37 -13.20 2.25
N SER A 275 -1.09 -12.99 2.57
CA SER A 275 -0.62 -12.33 3.77
C SER A 275 0.39 -11.25 3.42
N THR A 276 0.04 -9.98 3.56
CA THR A 276 1.02 -8.90 3.36
C THR A 276 2.14 -9.03 4.38
N GLU A 277 3.39 -9.02 3.92
CA GLU A 277 4.59 -9.02 4.73
C GLU A 277 5.21 -7.61 4.76
N PHE A 278 5.31 -7.02 5.95
CA PHE A 278 5.86 -5.66 6.10
C PHE A 278 7.25 -5.69 6.74
N ALA A 279 8.25 -5.24 5.97
CA ALA A 279 9.66 -5.18 6.37
C ALA A 279 10.17 -3.75 6.63
N GLY A 280 9.29 -2.75 6.52
CA GLY A 280 9.59 -1.36 6.83
C GLY A 280 9.61 -0.44 5.61
N ILE A 281 10.40 0.62 5.69
CA ILE A 281 10.53 1.62 4.62
C ILE A 281 11.99 1.96 4.38
N ARG A 282 12.28 2.42 3.15
CA ARG A 282 13.57 3.01 2.78
C ARG A 282 13.32 4.36 2.11
N PRO A 283 13.69 5.49 2.73
CA PRO A 283 13.59 6.79 2.09
C PRO A 283 14.34 6.82 0.75
N LEU A 284 13.79 7.52 -0.23
CA LEU A 284 14.38 7.64 -1.56
C LEU A 284 15.04 8.99 -1.74
N ALA A 285 16.11 9.01 -2.54
CA ALA A 285 16.81 10.23 -2.89
C ALA A 285 15.94 11.09 -3.82
N LYS A 286 16.13 12.41 -3.73
CA LYS A 286 15.50 13.36 -4.65
C LYS A 286 15.83 13.03 -6.11
N GLY A 287 14.81 13.09 -6.96
CA GLY A 287 14.86 12.74 -8.38
C GLY A 287 14.45 11.30 -8.67
N SER A 288 14.05 10.52 -7.65
CA SER A 288 13.59 9.14 -7.84
C SER A 288 12.33 9.10 -8.68
N SER A 289 12.36 8.31 -9.74
CA SER A 289 11.27 8.20 -10.70
C SER A 289 10.07 7.46 -10.10
N ILE A 290 8.88 8.00 -10.39
CA ILE A 290 7.59 7.36 -10.21
C ILE A 290 7.26 6.48 -11.43
N VAL A 291 6.67 5.30 -11.21
CA VAL A 291 6.22 4.41 -12.30
C VAL A 291 4.98 4.96 -13.03
N SER A 292 4.23 5.89 -12.41
CA SER A 292 3.21 6.77 -13.02
C SER A 292 1.94 6.12 -13.61
N PRO A 293 0.84 6.90 -13.79
CA PRO A 293 0.76 8.36 -13.70
C PRO A 293 0.42 8.82 -12.28
N THR A 294 1.16 9.83 -11.83
CA THR A 294 0.70 10.90 -10.93
C THR A 294 -0.79 10.82 -10.58
N ALA A 295 -1.11 10.78 -9.28
CA ALA A 295 -2.32 11.13 -8.51
C ALA A 295 -3.66 11.53 -9.21
N THR A 296 -3.60 11.99 -10.46
CA THR A 296 -4.67 12.13 -11.43
C THR A 296 -5.33 10.78 -11.75
N PRO A 297 -6.64 10.65 -11.55
CA PRO A 297 -7.38 9.45 -11.94
C PRO A 297 -7.15 9.08 -13.40
N ALA A 298 -6.84 7.80 -13.63
CA ALA A 298 -6.54 7.32 -14.96
C ALA A 298 -7.82 7.00 -15.75
N VAL A 299 -7.75 7.23 -17.06
CA VAL A 299 -8.67 6.61 -18.02
C VAL A 299 -7.80 5.83 -18.99
N ARG A 300 -7.96 4.50 -19.00
CA ARG A 300 -7.31 3.62 -19.95
C ARG A 300 -8.26 3.36 -21.11
N LEU A 301 -7.74 3.48 -22.31
CA LEU A 301 -8.51 3.34 -23.53
C LEU A 301 -7.79 2.37 -24.45
N SER A 302 -8.48 1.32 -24.88
CA SER A 302 -7.99 0.38 -25.88
C SER A 302 -9.05 0.18 -26.96
N TYR A 303 -8.61 -0.10 -28.18
CA TYR A 303 -9.53 -0.33 -29.30
C TYR A 303 -9.20 -1.66 -29.98
N SER A 304 -10.19 -2.54 -30.05
CA SER A 304 -10.11 -3.82 -30.76
C SER A 304 -11.50 -4.17 -31.33
N ASP A 305 -11.54 -4.86 -32.48
CA ASP A 305 -12.78 -5.40 -33.05
C ASP A 305 -13.96 -4.40 -33.17
N LYS A 306 -13.69 -3.15 -33.55
CA LYS A 306 -14.69 -2.07 -33.63
C LYS A 306 -15.32 -1.71 -32.27
N GLN A 307 -14.63 -2.00 -31.18
CA GLN A 307 -15.02 -1.64 -29.83
C GLN A 307 -13.91 -0.82 -29.16
N LEU A 308 -14.30 0.31 -28.60
CA LEU A 308 -13.50 1.02 -27.62
C LEU A 308 -13.79 0.42 -26.25
N GLN A 309 -12.77 -0.13 -25.62
CA GLN A 309 -12.79 -0.48 -24.21
C GLN A 309 -12.30 0.73 -23.41
N ILE A 310 -13.07 1.09 -22.41
CA ILE A 310 -12.83 2.23 -21.52
C ILE A 310 -12.74 1.65 -20.12
N GLU A 311 -11.63 1.88 -19.43
CA GLU A 311 -11.51 1.67 -17.99
C GLU A 311 -11.29 3.05 -17.38
N SER A 312 -12.16 3.46 -16.47
CA SER A 312 -12.12 4.80 -15.90
C SER A 312 -12.11 4.75 -14.38
N GLU A 313 -11.20 5.51 -13.79
CA GLU A 313 -11.14 5.76 -12.34
C GLU A 313 -11.95 7.02 -11.96
N VAL A 314 -12.64 7.65 -12.91
CA VAL A 314 -13.31 8.94 -12.77
C VAL A 314 -14.67 8.99 -13.45
N THR A 315 -15.50 9.88 -12.94
CA THR A 315 -16.68 10.36 -13.65
C THR A 315 -16.33 11.55 -14.56
N GLY A 316 -17.07 11.69 -15.65
CA GLY A 316 -16.84 12.79 -16.58
C GLY A 316 -17.44 12.54 -17.95
N THR A 317 -16.81 13.09 -18.97
CA THR A 317 -17.22 12.91 -20.35
C THR A 317 -15.99 12.69 -21.23
N LEU A 318 -16.03 11.61 -21.99
CA LEU A 318 -15.10 11.30 -23.06
C LEU A 318 -15.62 11.89 -24.37
N TYR A 319 -14.76 12.65 -25.04
CA TYR A 319 -14.98 13.14 -26.40
C TYR A 319 -13.93 12.51 -27.31
N LEU A 320 -14.36 11.81 -28.34
CA LEU A 320 -13.48 11.20 -29.32
C LEU A 320 -13.53 12.00 -30.62
N TYR A 321 -12.38 12.43 -31.12
CA TYR A 321 -12.21 13.16 -32.36
C TYR A 321 -11.38 12.35 -33.35
N ASN A 322 -11.72 12.39 -34.64
CA ASN A 322 -10.83 11.88 -35.69
C ASN A 322 -9.67 12.87 -35.95
N ILE A 323 -8.71 12.47 -36.80
CA ILE A 323 -7.55 13.33 -37.16
C ILE A 323 -7.93 14.63 -37.86
N ASP A 324 -9.11 14.69 -38.49
CA ASP A 324 -9.64 15.88 -39.15
C ASP A 324 -10.35 16.82 -38.14
N GLY A 325 -10.34 16.48 -36.85
CA GLY A 325 -10.94 17.28 -35.78
C GLY A 325 -12.46 17.17 -35.67
N GLN A 326 -13.09 16.20 -36.35
CA GLN A 326 -14.52 15.94 -36.25
C GLN A 326 -14.82 15.12 -35.00
N LEU A 327 -15.85 15.51 -34.24
CA LEU A 327 -16.34 14.75 -33.09
C LEU A 327 -17.07 13.48 -33.56
N ILE A 328 -16.65 12.34 -33.02
CA ILE A 328 -17.09 11.00 -33.41
C ILE A 328 -17.93 10.34 -32.32
N LEU A 329 -17.54 10.55 -31.05
CA LEU A 329 -18.24 9.98 -29.90
C LEU A 329 -18.24 10.99 -28.75
N THR A 330 -19.40 11.10 -28.10
CA THR A 330 -19.51 11.64 -26.75
C THR A 330 -20.00 10.51 -25.86
N HIS A 331 -19.24 10.17 -24.83
CA HIS A 331 -19.58 9.10 -23.92
C HIS A 331 -19.46 9.59 -22.47
N PRO A 332 -20.52 9.45 -21.64
CA PRO A 332 -20.38 9.70 -20.21
C PRO A 332 -19.41 8.69 -19.62
N LEU A 333 -18.47 9.16 -18.82
CA LEU A 333 -17.56 8.31 -18.06
C LEU A 333 -18.18 8.05 -16.70
N SER A 334 -18.12 6.80 -16.29
CA SER A 334 -18.42 6.34 -14.94
C SER A 334 -17.27 5.46 -14.49
N VAL A 335 -17.06 5.39 -13.18
CA VAL A 335 -16.04 4.53 -12.59
C VAL A 335 -16.31 3.07 -13.01
N GLY A 336 -15.25 2.37 -13.44
CA GLY A 336 -15.32 0.99 -13.91
C GLY A 336 -15.07 0.83 -15.41
N SER A 337 -15.58 -0.26 -15.99
CA SER A 337 -15.32 -0.65 -17.37
C SER A 337 -16.55 -0.44 -18.26
N ALA A 338 -16.35 0.16 -19.43
CA ALA A 338 -17.36 0.31 -20.46
C ALA A 338 -16.85 -0.17 -21.83
N LYS A 339 -17.76 -0.70 -22.65
CA LYS A 339 -17.49 -1.04 -24.05
C LYS A 339 -18.40 -0.22 -24.94
N VAL A 340 -17.80 0.52 -25.87
CA VAL A 340 -18.53 1.35 -26.81
C VAL A 340 -18.22 0.91 -28.23
N ALA A 341 -19.27 0.59 -28.99
CA ALA A 341 -19.11 0.31 -30.41
C ALA A 341 -18.63 1.58 -31.13
N LEU A 342 -17.54 1.46 -31.88
CA LEU A 342 -17.01 2.53 -32.72
C LEU A 342 -17.01 2.09 -34.19
N PRO A 343 -17.18 3.04 -35.13
CA PRO A 343 -16.88 2.77 -36.53
C PRO A 343 -15.45 2.25 -36.69
N ALA A 344 -15.19 1.50 -37.76
CA ALA A 344 -13.84 1.01 -38.05
C ALA A 344 -12.85 2.19 -38.11
N MET A 345 -11.88 2.20 -37.19
CA MET A 345 -10.85 3.24 -37.15
C MET A 345 -9.92 3.10 -38.37
N GLY A 346 -9.82 4.17 -39.17
CA GLY A 346 -8.90 4.26 -40.30
C GLY A 346 -7.44 4.32 -39.86
N ASP A 347 -7.13 5.24 -38.92
CA ASP A 347 -5.78 5.49 -38.40
C ASP A 347 -5.78 5.69 -36.87
N CYS A 348 -5.63 6.93 -36.41
CA CYS A 348 -5.62 7.31 -35.00
C CYS A 348 -6.72 8.32 -34.68
N TYR A 349 -7.12 8.38 -33.42
CA TYR A 349 -8.11 9.32 -32.91
C TYR A 349 -7.51 10.06 -31.71
N ILE A 350 -7.98 11.28 -31.51
CA ILE A 350 -7.66 12.09 -30.34
C ILE A 350 -8.84 11.96 -29.38
N VAL A 351 -8.55 11.56 -28.15
CA VAL A 351 -9.52 11.55 -27.07
C VAL A 351 -9.28 12.77 -26.23
N LEU A 352 -10.33 13.54 -25.96
CA LEU A 352 -10.34 14.58 -24.95
C LEU A 352 -11.25 14.11 -23.81
N LEU A 353 -10.70 14.08 -22.59
CA LEU A 353 -11.43 13.74 -21.39
C LEU A 353 -11.74 15.04 -20.65
N ARG A 354 -13.00 15.22 -20.25
CA ARG A 354 -13.43 16.31 -19.37
C ARG A 354 -13.95 15.69 -18.09
N LEU A 355 -13.24 15.90 -16.99
CA LEU A 355 -13.60 15.37 -15.68
C LEU A 355 -14.70 16.24 -15.05
N GLU A 356 -15.50 15.70 -14.13
CA GLU A 356 -16.56 16.46 -13.45
C GLU A 356 -16.03 17.70 -12.69
N GLY A 357 -14.77 17.68 -12.25
CA GLY A 357 -14.07 18.84 -11.67
C GLY A 357 -13.59 19.89 -12.68
N GLY A 358 -13.89 19.75 -13.97
CA GLY A 358 -13.51 20.69 -15.02
C GLY A 358 -12.10 20.52 -15.60
N ALA A 359 -11.28 19.65 -15.02
CA ALA A 359 -9.98 19.28 -15.56
C ALA A 359 -10.10 18.57 -16.92
N THR A 360 -9.14 18.81 -17.81
CA THR A 360 -9.10 18.18 -19.13
C THR A 360 -7.77 17.51 -19.40
N THR A 361 -7.80 16.30 -19.96
CA THR A 361 -6.60 15.59 -20.46
C THR A 361 -6.87 15.02 -21.85
N SER A 362 -5.82 14.70 -22.60
CA SER A 362 -5.95 14.16 -23.95
C SER A 362 -5.10 12.91 -24.17
N HIS A 363 -5.67 11.92 -24.84
CA HIS A 363 -5.00 10.67 -25.21
C HIS A 363 -5.04 10.47 -26.72
N ARG A 364 -4.06 9.73 -27.26
CA ARG A 364 -4.08 9.27 -28.64
C ARG A 364 -4.34 7.77 -28.65
N ILE A 365 -5.34 7.34 -29.41
CA ILE A 365 -5.61 5.92 -29.65
C ILE A 365 -5.36 5.66 -31.13
N CYS A 366 -4.52 4.69 -31.44
CA CYS A 366 -4.30 4.23 -32.80
C CYS A 366 -4.81 2.80 -32.93
N ARG A 367 -5.22 2.43 -34.14
CA ARG A 367 -5.45 1.03 -34.48
C ARG A 367 -4.18 0.22 -34.17
N GLN A 368 -4.31 -0.80 -33.32
CA GLN A 368 -3.23 -1.75 -33.04
C GLN A 368 -2.98 -2.66 -34.24
#